data_AF-A0AA97GGI5-F1
#
_entry.id   AF-A0AA97GGI5-F1
#
_cell.length_a   1.000
_cell.length_b   1.000
_cell.length_c   1.000
_cell.angle_alpha   90.00
_cell.angle_beta   90.00
_cell.angle_gamma   90.00
#
_symmetry.space_group_name_H-M   'P 1'
#
loop_
_entity.id
_entity.type
_entity.pdbx_description
1 polymer ?
#
loop_
_entity_poly.entity_id
_entity_poly.type
_entity_poly.pdbx_seq_one_letter_code
_entity_poly.pdbx_strand_id
1 'polypeptide(L)'
;MLCALDGYVYIGGEGSSLWRGRKFQWEKLYHGGSTILLNQLRWFEDKVWACDDYRLQCWDGNEMVRSMDGDETVLLSGHMDVRDGILVVAGDYSVDLYDGTAWHKIVRPYS
;
A
#
# COMPACT_ATOMS: atom_id res chain seq x y z
N MET A 1 6.61 -8.86 2.53
CA MET A 1 6.18 -9.11 3.93
C MET A 1 6.32 -7.83 4.73
N LEU A 2 5.50 -7.65 5.77
CA LEU A 2 5.47 -6.47 6.63
C LEU A 2 5.27 -6.93 8.07
N CYS A 3 6.13 -6.50 8.99
CA CYS A 3 5.87 -6.57 10.43
C CYS A 3 5.21 -5.26 10.85
N ALA A 4 3.92 -5.32 11.17
CA ALA A 4 3.13 -4.15 11.52
C ALA A 4 3.18 -3.85 13.02
N LEU A 5 2.87 -2.60 13.39
CA LEU A 5 2.86 -2.15 14.79
C LEU A 5 1.69 -2.72 15.59
N ASP A 6 0.65 -3.23 14.92
CA ASP A 6 -0.46 -3.95 15.55
C ASP A 6 -0.09 -5.35 16.08
N GLY A 7 1.17 -5.76 15.92
CA GLY A 7 1.69 -7.03 16.40
C GLY A 7 1.43 -8.21 15.46
N TYR A 8 0.97 -7.95 14.23
CA TYR A 8 0.81 -8.95 13.18
C TYR A 8 1.88 -8.83 12.09
N VAL A 9 2.09 -9.94 11.39
CA VAL A 9 2.84 -9.98 10.14
C VAL A 9 1.86 -10.06 8.99
N TYR A 10 2.03 -9.20 7.99
CA TYR A 10 1.23 -9.20 6.78
C TYR A 10 2.07 -9.68 5.59
N ILE A 11 1.47 -10.52 4.74
CA ILE A 11 2.09 -10.98 3.49
C ILE A 11 1.12 -10.81 2.33
N GLY A 12 1.66 -10.40 1.19
CA GLY A 12 0.98 -10.51 -0.08
C GLY A 12 1.14 -11.94 -0.60
N GLY A 13 0.06 -12.52 -1.08
CA GLY A 13 0.05 -13.82 -1.73
C GLY A 13 -0.28 -13.72 -3.21
N GLU A 14 -0.36 -14.88 -3.86
CA GLU A 14 -0.92 -15.00 -5.21
C GLU A 14 -2.31 -14.35 -5.27
N GLY A 15 -2.67 -13.77 -6.43
CA GLY A 15 -4.00 -13.18 -6.60
C GLY A 15 -4.10 -11.71 -6.18
N SER A 16 -3.00 -11.08 -5.76
CA SER A 16 -3.02 -9.90 -4.88
C SER A 16 -3.73 -10.15 -3.53
N SER A 17 -3.70 -11.39 -3.04
CA SER A 17 -4.29 -11.71 -1.74
C SER A 17 -3.52 -11.08 -0.58
N LEU A 18 -4.23 -10.70 0.49
CA LEU A 18 -3.63 -10.22 1.73
C LEU A 18 -3.85 -11.25 2.83
N TRP A 19 -2.77 -11.58 3.52
CA TRP A 19 -2.79 -12.49 4.65
C TRP A 19 -2.19 -11.82 5.87
N ARG A 20 -2.70 -12.22 7.03
CA ARG A 20 -2.23 -11.76 8.33
C ARG A 20 -1.89 -12.97 9.19
N GLY A 21 -0.77 -12.89 9.89
CA GLY A 21 -0.28 -13.95 10.75
C GLY A 21 0.18 -13.44 12.10
N ARG A 22 -0.01 -14.27 13.13
CA ARG A 22 0.58 -14.07 14.47
C ARG A 22 0.96 -15.43 15.04
N LYS A 23 2.23 -15.58 15.44
CA LYS A 23 2.80 -16.86 15.86
C LYS A 23 2.64 -17.93 14.77
N PHE A 24 1.86 -18.97 15.03
CA PHE A 24 1.64 -20.13 14.13
C PHE A 24 0.26 -20.11 13.47
N GLN A 25 -0.46 -18.99 13.52
CA GLN A 25 -1.80 -18.84 12.96
C GLN A 25 -1.76 -17.84 11.82
N TRP A 26 -2.43 -18.20 10.72
CA TRP A 26 -2.56 -17.39 9.51
C TRP A 26 -4.02 -17.32 9.08
N GLU A 27 -4.42 -16.14 8.65
CA GLU A 27 -5.75 -15.84 8.16
C GLU A 27 -5.61 -15.11 6.83
N LYS A 28 -6.37 -15.55 5.82
CA LYS A 28 -6.52 -14.80 4.58
C LYS A 28 -7.55 -13.70 4.81
N LEU A 29 -7.11 -12.45 4.81
CA LEU A 29 -7.97 -11.29 4.99
C LEU A 29 -8.67 -10.91 3.69
N TYR A 30 -7.95 -11.01 2.58
CA TYR A 30 -8.43 -10.61 1.26
C TYR A 30 -8.03 -11.66 0.23
N HIS A 31 -8.98 -12.09 -0.59
CA HIS A 31 -8.71 -13.08 -1.64
C HIS A 31 -8.00 -12.48 -2.85
N GLY A 32 -8.23 -11.20 -3.12
CA GLY A 32 -7.86 -10.61 -4.40
C GLY A 32 -8.61 -11.22 -5.57
N GLY A 33 -8.34 -10.71 -6.77
CA GLY A 33 -8.96 -11.16 -8.02
C GLY A 33 -8.07 -10.89 -9.23
N SER A 34 -6.78 -10.65 -9.00
CA SER A 34 -5.83 -10.18 -10.01
C SER A 34 -4.67 -11.16 -10.11
N THR A 35 -4.13 -11.39 -11.30
CA THR A 35 -2.88 -12.14 -11.47
C THR A 35 -1.64 -11.31 -11.12
N ILE A 36 -1.82 -10.02 -10.80
CA ILE A 36 -0.75 -9.10 -10.44
C ILE A 36 -0.30 -9.37 -9.00
N LEU A 37 1.01 -9.30 -8.77
CA LEU A 37 1.61 -9.47 -7.46
C LEU A 37 1.67 -8.13 -6.73
N LEU A 38 1.49 -8.16 -5.41
CA LEU A 38 1.80 -7.00 -4.57
C LEU A 38 3.32 -6.87 -4.47
N ASN A 39 3.86 -5.76 -4.99
CA ASN A 39 5.29 -5.47 -4.94
C ASN A 39 5.76 -5.27 -3.51
N GLN A 40 5.01 -4.45 -2.75
CA GLN A 40 5.38 -4.06 -1.41
C GLN A 40 4.17 -3.89 -0.49
N LEU A 41 4.42 -4.09 0.80
CA LEU A 41 3.50 -3.78 1.89
C LEU A 41 4.20 -2.84 2.87
N ARG A 42 3.47 -1.85 3.40
CA ARG A 42 3.96 -0.92 4.42
C ARG A 42 2.89 -0.64 5.47
N TRP A 43 3.31 -0.42 6.71
CA TRP A 43 2.44 0.04 7.79
C TRP A 43 2.56 1.56 7.89
N PHE A 44 1.45 2.27 7.76
CA PHE A 44 1.40 3.72 7.90
C PHE A 44 0.00 4.16 8.33
N GLU A 45 -0.08 5.06 9.31
CA GLU A 45 -1.34 5.54 9.91
C GLU A 45 -2.31 4.42 10.28
N ASP A 46 -1.80 3.42 11.02
CA ASP A 46 -2.56 2.26 11.48
C ASP A 46 -3.24 1.44 10.36
N LYS A 47 -2.71 1.55 9.14
CA LYS A 47 -3.19 0.83 7.96
C LYS A 47 -2.07 0.04 7.29
N VAL A 48 -2.46 -1.05 6.65
CA VAL A 48 -1.62 -1.77 5.70
C VAL A 48 -1.80 -1.12 4.33
N TRP A 49 -0.75 -0.49 3.85
CA TRP A 49 -0.62 -0.02 2.49
C TRP A 49 -0.03 -1.13 1.63
N ALA A 50 -0.52 -1.25 0.41
CA ALA A 50 -0.05 -2.18 -0.59
C ALA A 50 0.13 -1.44 -1.92
N CYS A 51 1.21 -1.78 -2.62
CA CYS A 51 1.48 -1.24 -3.95
C CYS A 51 1.74 -2.41 -4.91
N ASP A 52 1.15 -2.33 -6.10
CA ASP A 52 1.44 -3.18 -7.25
C ASP A 52 1.85 -2.30 -8.45
N ASP A 53 2.06 -2.92 -9.61
CA ASP A 53 2.50 -2.21 -10.83
C ASP A 53 1.45 -1.19 -11.34
N TYR A 54 0.21 -1.26 -10.89
CA TYR A 54 -0.92 -0.47 -11.39
C TYR A 54 -1.62 0.36 -10.32
N ARG A 55 -1.48 0.03 -9.03
CA ARG A 55 -2.28 0.59 -7.95
C ARG A 55 -1.53 0.66 -6.63
N LEU A 56 -1.65 1.83 -6.01
CA LEU A 56 -1.55 2.03 -4.57
C LEU A 56 -2.93 1.86 -3.93
N GLN A 57 -2.99 1.10 -2.85
CA GLN A 57 -4.21 0.77 -2.14
C GLN A 57 -3.93 0.52 -0.66
N CYS A 58 -4.95 0.66 0.19
CA CYS A 58 -4.86 0.36 1.62
C CYS A 58 -5.96 -0.62 2.03
N TRP A 59 -5.64 -1.44 3.02
CA TRP A 59 -6.61 -2.32 3.67
C TRP A 59 -7.43 -1.48 4.66
N ASP A 60 -8.75 -1.47 4.50
CA ASP A 60 -9.67 -0.73 5.37
C ASP A 60 -10.28 -1.59 6.50
N GLY A 61 -9.97 -2.88 6.54
CA GLY A 61 -10.58 -3.86 7.43
C GLY A 61 -11.50 -4.86 6.74
N ASN A 62 -11.91 -4.59 5.49
CA ASN A 62 -12.80 -5.43 4.70
C ASN A 62 -12.31 -5.63 3.25
N GLU A 63 -11.81 -4.57 2.61
CA GLU A 63 -11.32 -4.61 1.23
C GLU A 63 -10.06 -3.77 1.01
N MET A 64 -9.45 -3.96 -0.16
CA MET A 64 -8.34 -3.11 -0.62
C MET A 64 -8.94 -1.91 -1.37
N VAL A 65 -8.87 -0.73 -0.76
CA VAL A 65 -9.42 0.51 -1.32
C VAL A 65 -8.31 1.39 -1.87
N ARG A 66 -8.61 2.15 -2.93
CA ARG A 66 -7.68 3.17 -3.41
C ARG A 66 -7.62 4.34 -2.43
N SER A 67 -6.45 4.93 -2.31
CA SER A 67 -6.26 6.19 -1.58
C SER A 67 -6.95 7.33 -2.33
N MET A 68 -7.46 8.30 -1.58
CA MET A 68 -8.11 9.51 -2.08
C MET A 68 -7.35 10.74 -1.60
N ASP A 69 -7.31 11.77 -2.42
CA ASP A 69 -6.87 13.13 -2.06
C ASP A 69 -8.04 14.08 -2.31
N GLY A 70 -8.78 14.39 -1.24
CA GLY A 70 -10.12 14.97 -1.36
C GLY A 70 -11.06 14.04 -2.12
N ASP A 71 -11.64 14.54 -3.21
CA ASP A 71 -12.55 13.78 -4.10
C ASP A 71 -11.82 13.09 -5.25
N GLU A 72 -10.50 13.25 -5.36
CA GLU A 72 -9.70 12.65 -6.43
C GLU A 72 -9.07 11.32 -6.00
N THR A 73 -9.14 10.32 -6.86
CA THR A 73 -8.44 9.06 -6.65
C THR A 73 -6.95 9.24 -6.88
N VAL A 74 -6.13 8.78 -5.94
CA VAL A 74 -4.67 8.78 -6.06
C VAL A 74 -4.24 7.69 -7.04
N LEU A 75 -3.70 8.10 -8.18
CA LEU A 75 -3.26 7.21 -9.27
C LEU A 75 -1.76 6.97 -9.23
N LEU A 76 -1.29 6.41 -8.12
CA LEU A 76 0.12 6.01 -7.94
C LEU A 76 0.24 4.48 -7.99
N SER A 77 1.43 3.99 -8.32
CA SER A 77 1.80 2.57 -8.39
C SER A 77 3.32 2.40 -8.30
N GLY A 78 3.82 1.16 -8.34
CA GLY A 78 5.25 0.85 -8.36
C GLY A 78 5.79 0.46 -6.98
N HIS A 79 6.72 1.26 -6.45
CA HIS A 79 7.40 1.00 -5.18
C HIS A 79 7.10 2.09 -4.15
N MET A 80 7.12 1.73 -2.87
CA MET A 80 6.87 2.62 -1.76
C MET A 80 7.76 2.33 -0.56
N ASP A 81 7.96 3.36 0.26
CA ASP A 81 8.59 3.21 1.57
C ASP A 81 7.99 4.17 2.59
N VAL A 82 8.16 3.83 3.87
CA VAL A 82 7.65 4.65 4.99
C VAL A 82 8.79 4.99 5.91
N ARG A 83 8.97 6.27 6.20
CA ARG A 83 9.97 6.76 7.14
C ARG A 83 9.59 8.12 7.70
N ASP A 84 9.89 8.33 8.98
CA ASP A 84 9.76 9.62 9.67
C ASP A 84 8.39 10.30 9.48
N GLY A 85 7.31 9.50 9.51
CA GLY A 85 5.94 10.00 9.36
C GLY A 85 5.48 10.25 7.93
N ILE A 86 6.24 9.79 6.92
CA ILE A 86 5.92 10.00 5.51
C ILE A 86 5.84 8.65 4.79
N LEU A 87 4.84 8.48 3.93
CA LEU A 87 4.77 7.44 2.92
C LEU A 87 5.22 8.03 1.57
N VAL A 88 6.28 7.49 0.98
CA VAL A 88 6.75 7.89 -0.36
C VAL A 88 6.38 6.79 -1.35
N VAL A 89 5.88 7.18 -2.52
CA VAL A 89 5.59 6.27 -3.63
C VAL A 89 6.32 6.75 -4.88
N ALA A 90 7.15 5.87 -5.43
CA ALA A 90 7.86 6.06 -6.68
C ALA A 90 7.19 5.22 -7.76
N GLY A 91 6.47 5.90 -8.65
CA GLY A 91 5.93 5.33 -9.87
C GLY A 91 6.83 5.61 -11.08
N ASP A 92 6.36 5.23 -12.26
CA ASP A 92 7.15 5.30 -13.50
C ASP A 92 7.51 6.73 -13.91
N TYR A 93 6.65 7.70 -13.60
CA TYR A 93 6.75 9.07 -14.11
C TYR A 93 6.77 10.12 -13.01
N SER A 94 6.50 9.76 -11.77
CA SER A 94 6.50 10.70 -10.65
C SER A 94 6.88 10.02 -9.34
N VAL A 95 7.35 10.86 -8.43
CA VAL A 95 7.51 10.49 -7.03
C VAL A 95 6.64 11.45 -6.24
N ASP A 96 5.80 10.88 -5.41
CA ASP A 96 4.81 11.58 -4.61
C ASP A 96 4.94 11.09 -3.16
N LEU A 97 4.72 11.98 -2.21
CA LEU A 97 4.75 11.65 -0.78
C LEU A 97 3.40 12.00 -0.14
N TYR A 98 3.03 11.22 0.87
CA TYR A 98 1.87 11.44 1.70
C TYR A 98 2.34 11.63 3.15
N ASP A 99 1.98 12.76 3.74
CA ASP A 99 2.41 13.19 5.08
C ASP A 99 1.43 12.80 6.21
N GLY A 100 0.41 11.99 5.88
CA GLY A 100 -0.70 11.66 6.77
C GLY A 100 -1.91 12.58 6.64
N THR A 101 -1.80 13.65 5.84
CA THR A 101 -2.89 14.59 5.60
C THR A 101 -3.13 14.87 4.12
N ALA A 102 -2.07 15.04 3.33
CA ALA A 102 -2.17 15.42 1.93
C ALA A 102 -1.08 14.77 1.08
N TRP A 103 -1.35 14.64 -0.22
CA TRP A 103 -0.39 14.18 -1.20
C TRP A 103 0.41 15.34 -1.77
N HIS A 104 1.72 15.15 -1.90
CA HIS A 104 2.65 16.15 -2.42
C HIS A 104 3.50 15.54 -3.53
N LYS A 105 3.45 16.12 -4.72
CA LYS A 105 4.32 15.70 -5.83
C LYS A 105 5.71 16.31 -5.68
N ILE A 106 6.72 15.46 -5.50
CA ILE A 106 8.12 15.91 -5.34
C ILE A 106 8.95 15.77 -6.61
N VAL A 107 8.61 14.83 -7.50
CA VAL A 107 9.18 14.72 -8.84
C VAL A 107 8.06 14.74 -9.86
N ARG A 108 8.16 15.62 -10.84
CA ARG A 108 7.16 15.76 -11.92
C ARG A 108 7.55 14.90 -13.12
N PRO A 109 6.56 14.42 -13.89
CA PRO A 109 6.81 13.82 -15.20
C PRO A 109 7.62 14.78 -16.09
N TYR A 110 8.52 14.22 -16.89
CA TYR A 110 9.15 14.98 -17.96
C TYR A 110 8.07 15.38 -18.98
N SER A 111 7.95 16.70 -19.21
CA SER A 111 7.07 17.31 -20.21
C SER A 111 7.78 17.51 -21.54
#